data_AF-A0A955E8P1-F1
#
_entry.id   AF-A0A955E8P1-F1
#
_cell.length_a   1.000
_cell.length_b   1.000
_cell.length_c   1.000
_cell.angle_alpha   90.00
_cell.angle_beta   90.00
_cell.angle_gamma   90.00
#
_symmetry.space_group_name_H-M   'P 1'
#
loop_
_entity.id
_entity.type
_entity.pdbx_description
1 polymer ?
#
loop_
_entity_poly.entity_id
_entity_poly.type
_entity_poly.pdbx_seq_one_letter_code
_entity_poly.pdbx_strand_id
1 'polypeptide(L)'
;MNELTRSNQPGDASAPNRWEEFVAATKEVNDLIKQHEGDRDYLALGEPFDFSFVWDTRTTPAEQHDLLRQDAVICLQKLRDAGCFDRLASFIEPASVYYEYQSGPSMLFTMRPELNYANRAAMALNAEFVLSLEQGRVDDAVRAFDSALAVSRVSISEPMMLGQLLGMHRRFHLFARVHDAVARGLIGDEVARRLLSSINDSEDYIRPLNIEGERFAIMDIIQRTHSDDGHGDGMFLPAELAKFDVDGSGSKSPHPISNVAGVLFPSKKETTRKINEYFDRVTKRSLMDPVSRKSNTPSPDDWIETELNGTDVLLAILLPALDRACSIFDSDRAVTNLTRLLLALVIYHAEHGEYPDALDALTPGILNELPIDGFAPDGKYRYAKRTPTEEDPRAFILYSVGGDFTDDGGLFSDNRSALTQSESPMDFVVTPPIPTGDSEKDE
;
A
#
# COMPACT_ATOMS: atom_id res chain seq x y z
N MET A 1 -10.94 -1.80 20.15
CA MET A 1 -10.50 -2.43 18.90
C MET A 1 -11.65 -2.87 18.00
N ASN A 2 -12.47 -3.86 18.36
CA ASN A 2 -13.55 -4.35 17.47
C ASN A 2 -14.54 -3.26 17.01
N GLU A 3 -14.89 -2.30 17.87
CA GLU A 3 -15.70 -1.14 17.47
C GLU A 3 -14.98 -0.22 16.47
N LEU A 4 -13.69 0.06 16.70
CA LEU A 4 -12.85 0.83 15.77
C LEU A 4 -12.78 0.14 14.41
N THR A 5 -12.50 -1.16 14.41
CA THR A 5 -12.48 -1.98 13.19
C THR A 5 -13.79 -1.84 12.41
N ARG A 6 -14.93 -2.05 13.08
CA ARG A 6 -16.27 -1.92 12.46
C ARG A 6 -16.51 -0.53 11.88
N SER A 7 -16.11 0.52 12.59
CA SER A 7 -16.29 1.91 12.16
C SER A 7 -15.43 2.32 10.96
N ASN A 8 -14.37 1.56 10.68
CA ASN A 8 -13.46 1.78 9.56
C ASN A 8 -13.91 1.07 8.28
N GLN A 9 -14.89 0.16 8.36
CA GLN A 9 -15.32 -0.60 7.20
C GLN A 9 -16.16 0.22 6.23
N PRO A 10 -15.95 0.04 4.91
CA PRO A 10 -16.86 0.55 3.90
C PRO A 10 -18.18 -0.23 3.90
N GLY A 11 -19.29 0.44 3.58
CA GLY A 11 -20.61 -0.18 3.43
C GLY A 11 -21.53 -0.07 4.66
N ASP A 12 -22.66 -0.77 4.61
CA ASP A 12 -23.68 -0.75 5.67
C ASP A 12 -23.15 -1.45 6.94
N ALA A 13 -23.13 -0.71 8.05
CA ALA A 13 -22.74 -1.24 9.37
C ALA A 13 -23.65 -2.36 9.88
N SER A 14 -24.83 -2.53 9.29
CA SER A 14 -25.78 -3.62 9.59
C SER A 14 -25.52 -4.91 8.78
N ALA A 15 -24.68 -4.86 7.74
CA ALA A 15 -24.36 -6.01 6.92
C ALA A 15 -23.56 -7.08 7.69
N PRO A 16 -23.77 -8.38 7.40
CA PRO A 16 -23.02 -9.44 8.05
C PRO A 16 -21.52 -9.33 7.71
N ASN A 17 -20.67 -9.64 8.70
CA ASN A 17 -19.23 -9.66 8.51
C ASN A 17 -18.82 -10.86 7.64
N ARG A 18 -18.23 -10.60 6.47
CA ARG A 18 -17.77 -11.62 5.50
C ARG A 18 -16.27 -11.93 5.60
N TRP A 19 -15.64 -11.61 6.73
CA TRP A 19 -14.20 -11.84 6.93
C TRP A 19 -13.76 -13.29 6.70
N GLU A 20 -14.51 -14.27 7.21
CA GLU A 20 -14.17 -15.69 7.03
C GLU A 20 -14.22 -16.10 5.55
N GLU A 21 -15.21 -15.60 4.79
CA GLU A 21 -15.30 -15.83 3.35
C GLU A 21 -14.11 -15.22 2.60
N PHE A 22 -13.70 -14.01 2.99
CA PHE A 22 -12.55 -13.32 2.40
C PHE A 22 -11.23 -14.06 2.65
N VAL A 23 -11.01 -14.50 3.90
CA VAL A 23 -9.84 -15.30 4.27
C VAL A 23 -9.86 -16.62 3.53
N ALA A 24 -11.00 -17.30 3.42
CA ALA A 24 -11.11 -18.56 2.68
C ALA A 24 -10.76 -18.38 1.20
N ALA A 25 -11.31 -17.35 0.54
CA ALA A 25 -11.05 -17.07 -0.87
C ALA A 25 -9.57 -16.74 -1.15
N THR A 26 -8.97 -15.88 -0.34
CA THR A 26 -7.55 -15.51 -0.50
C THR A 26 -6.60 -16.65 -0.12
N LYS A 27 -6.94 -17.44 0.90
CA LYS A 27 -6.16 -18.62 1.31
C LYS A 27 -6.15 -19.68 0.23
N GLU A 28 -7.28 -19.94 -0.42
CA GLU A 28 -7.36 -20.91 -1.51
C GLU A 28 -6.44 -20.54 -2.68
N VAL A 29 -6.40 -19.26 -3.06
CA VAL A 29 -5.43 -18.75 -4.04
C VAL A 29 -4.00 -19.02 -3.57
N ASN A 30 -3.66 -18.66 -2.32
CA ASN A 30 -2.34 -18.93 -1.77
C ASN A 30 -1.98 -20.43 -1.82
N ASP A 31 -2.91 -21.32 -1.46
CA ASP A 31 -2.66 -22.76 -1.42
C ASP A 31 -2.44 -23.34 -2.82
N LEU A 32 -3.23 -22.91 -3.81
CA LEU A 32 -3.05 -23.32 -5.21
C LEU A 32 -1.72 -22.81 -5.78
N ILE A 33 -1.29 -21.60 -5.44
CA ILE A 33 0.01 -21.11 -5.88
C ILE A 33 1.13 -21.90 -5.17
N LYS A 34 1.00 -22.21 -3.88
CA LYS A 34 1.98 -23.07 -3.17
C LYS A 34 2.07 -24.47 -3.75
N GLN A 35 0.92 -25.04 -4.15
CA GLN A 35 0.90 -26.32 -4.85
C GLN A 35 1.62 -26.21 -6.19
N HIS A 36 1.31 -25.16 -6.97
CA HIS A 36 2.01 -24.90 -8.23
C HIS A 36 3.52 -24.78 -8.01
N GLU A 37 3.98 -23.99 -7.03
CA GLU A 37 5.39 -23.88 -6.63
C GLU A 37 6.04 -25.24 -6.32
N GLY A 38 5.35 -26.10 -5.56
CA GLY A 38 5.83 -27.45 -5.25
C GLY A 38 5.94 -28.39 -6.45
N ASP A 39 5.14 -28.15 -7.50
CA ASP A 39 5.14 -28.93 -8.75
C ASP A 39 6.18 -28.41 -9.78
N ARG A 40 6.86 -27.28 -9.52
CA ARG A 40 7.78 -26.64 -10.47
C ARG A 40 9.06 -27.44 -10.68
N ASP A 41 9.53 -27.47 -11.93
CA ASP A 41 10.90 -27.89 -12.24
C ASP A 41 11.87 -26.76 -11.92
N TYR A 42 12.26 -26.65 -10.65
CA TYR A 42 13.19 -25.62 -10.18
C TYR A 42 14.55 -25.68 -10.89
N LEU A 43 14.99 -26.86 -11.37
CA LEU A 43 16.26 -27.00 -12.09
C LEU A 43 16.18 -26.39 -13.49
N ALA A 44 15.00 -26.40 -14.11
CA ALA A 44 14.77 -25.77 -15.41
C ALA A 44 14.54 -24.25 -15.32
N LEU A 45 13.88 -23.78 -14.25
CA LEU A 45 13.44 -22.38 -14.16
C LEU A 45 14.44 -21.45 -13.46
N GLY A 46 15.22 -21.95 -12.49
CA GLY A 46 16.28 -21.17 -11.82
C GLY A 46 15.83 -20.02 -10.90
N GLU A 47 14.59 -19.53 -11.04
CA GLU A 47 14.04 -18.39 -10.31
C GLU A 47 12.86 -18.77 -9.38
N PRO A 48 12.69 -18.08 -8.24
CA PRO A 48 11.47 -18.18 -7.44
C PRO A 48 10.22 -17.87 -8.28
N PHE A 49 9.08 -18.45 -7.91
CA PHE A 49 7.83 -18.18 -8.61
C PHE A 49 7.37 -16.74 -8.31
N ASP A 50 7.07 -15.98 -9.35
CA ASP A 50 6.49 -14.65 -9.23
C ASP A 50 5.55 -14.38 -10.41
N PHE A 51 4.40 -13.77 -10.12
CA PHE A 51 3.51 -13.29 -11.18
C PHE A 51 4.07 -12.08 -11.92
N SER A 52 5.07 -11.40 -11.36
CA SER A 52 5.71 -10.24 -11.98
C SER A 52 6.27 -10.53 -13.38
N PHE A 53 6.66 -11.77 -13.67
CA PHE A 53 7.09 -12.20 -15.01
C PHE A 53 6.00 -12.05 -16.10
N VAL A 54 4.74 -11.80 -15.74
CA VAL A 54 3.67 -11.44 -16.68
C VAL A 54 3.78 -9.99 -17.19
N TRP A 55 4.53 -9.11 -16.52
CA TRP A 55 4.65 -7.70 -16.93
C TRP A 55 6.04 -7.10 -16.80
N ASP A 56 6.95 -7.73 -16.06
CA ASP A 56 8.32 -7.28 -15.84
C ASP A 56 9.29 -8.46 -15.88
N THR A 57 10.20 -8.43 -16.85
CA THR A 57 11.29 -9.41 -16.98
C THR A 57 12.66 -8.73 -17.03
N ARG A 58 12.75 -7.43 -16.67
CA ARG A 58 13.97 -6.63 -16.84
C ARG A 58 15.16 -7.14 -16.03
N THR A 59 14.90 -7.82 -14.92
CA THR A 59 15.95 -8.39 -14.05
C THR A 59 16.30 -9.83 -14.38
N THR A 60 15.65 -10.42 -15.38
CA THR A 60 15.78 -11.83 -15.76
C THR A 60 16.60 -11.96 -17.05
N PRO A 61 17.42 -13.02 -17.22
CA PRO A 61 18.05 -13.33 -18.50
C PRO A 61 17.02 -13.51 -19.63
N ALA A 62 17.28 -12.93 -20.80
CA ALA A 62 16.35 -12.93 -21.94
C ALA A 62 15.89 -14.34 -22.35
N GLU A 63 16.79 -15.33 -22.28
CA GLU A 63 16.47 -16.72 -22.60
C GLU A 63 15.44 -17.38 -21.67
N GLN A 64 15.19 -16.80 -20.49
CA GLN A 64 14.24 -17.32 -19.49
C GLN A 64 12.90 -16.58 -19.49
N HIS A 65 12.78 -15.44 -20.19
CA HIS A 65 11.58 -14.58 -20.15
C HIS A 65 10.31 -15.35 -20.50
N ASP A 66 10.30 -16.05 -21.63
CA ASP A 66 9.13 -16.78 -22.11
C ASP A 66 8.77 -17.94 -21.19
N LEU A 67 9.76 -18.65 -20.66
CA LEU A 67 9.56 -19.79 -19.76
C LEU A 67 8.92 -19.36 -18.44
N LEU A 68 9.46 -18.31 -17.81
CA LEU A 68 8.95 -17.79 -16.54
C LEU A 68 7.57 -17.13 -16.71
N ARG A 69 7.35 -16.41 -17.82
CA ARG A 69 6.03 -15.91 -18.19
C ARG A 69 5.03 -17.06 -18.34
N GLN A 70 5.40 -18.11 -19.08
CA GLN A 70 4.52 -19.26 -19.32
C GLN A 70 4.19 -20.00 -18.01
N ASP A 71 5.14 -20.14 -17.10
CA ASP A 71 4.94 -20.70 -15.77
C ASP A 71 3.88 -19.93 -14.97
N ALA A 72 3.98 -18.59 -14.94
CA ALA A 72 2.98 -17.72 -14.33
C ALA A 72 1.59 -17.85 -15.00
N VAL A 73 1.54 -17.91 -16.33
CA VAL A 73 0.29 -18.10 -17.11
C VAL A 73 -0.37 -19.45 -16.79
N ILE A 74 0.40 -20.53 -16.64
CA ILE A 74 -0.11 -21.84 -16.24
C ILE A 74 -0.73 -21.75 -14.83
N CYS A 75 -0.06 -21.06 -13.90
CA CYS A 75 -0.60 -20.84 -12.56
C CYS A 75 -1.92 -20.05 -12.59
N LEU A 76 -2.00 -18.97 -13.38
CA LEU A 76 -3.25 -18.21 -13.56
C LEU A 76 -4.37 -19.08 -14.13
N GLN A 77 -4.07 -19.96 -15.08
CA GLN A 77 -5.07 -20.87 -15.62
C GLN A 77 -5.60 -21.83 -14.54
N LYS A 78 -4.73 -22.39 -13.69
CA LYS A 78 -5.17 -23.22 -12.54
C LYS A 78 -6.11 -22.44 -11.61
N LEU A 79 -5.83 -21.15 -11.37
CA LEU A 79 -6.69 -20.28 -10.54
C LEU A 79 -8.04 -19.98 -11.21
N ARG A 80 -8.07 -19.76 -12.54
CA ARG A 80 -9.32 -19.62 -13.31
C ARG A 80 -10.16 -20.88 -13.23
N ASP A 81 -9.55 -22.04 -13.50
CA ASP A 81 -10.25 -23.33 -13.52
C ASP A 81 -10.84 -23.69 -12.15
N ALA A 82 -10.20 -23.25 -11.07
CA ALA A 82 -10.71 -23.38 -9.71
C ALA A 82 -11.82 -22.37 -9.36
N GLY A 83 -12.09 -21.37 -10.19
CA GLY A 83 -13.06 -20.29 -9.94
C GLY A 83 -12.61 -19.28 -8.88
N CYS A 84 -11.30 -19.17 -8.62
CA CYS A 84 -10.78 -18.28 -7.58
C CYS A 84 -11.12 -16.81 -7.87
N PHE A 85 -11.00 -16.38 -9.13
CA PHE A 85 -11.30 -15.02 -9.51
C PHE A 85 -12.80 -14.68 -9.40
N ASP A 86 -13.71 -15.65 -9.53
CA ASP A 86 -15.15 -15.42 -9.32
C ASP A 86 -15.44 -15.17 -7.83
N ARG A 87 -14.81 -15.95 -6.96
CA ARG A 87 -14.92 -15.76 -5.50
C ARG A 87 -14.36 -14.42 -5.05
N LEU A 88 -13.20 -14.02 -5.57
CA LEU A 88 -12.63 -12.70 -5.28
C LEU A 88 -13.51 -11.56 -5.81
N ALA A 89 -14.11 -11.71 -6.99
CA ALA A 89 -15.03 -10.72 -7.56
C ALA A 89 -16.30 -10.51 -6.71
N SER A 90 -16.68 -11.47 -5.85
CA SER A 90 -17.81 -11.32 -4.92
C SER A 90 -17.60 -10.23 -3.84
N PHE A 91 -16.39 -9.66 -3.74
CA PHE A 91 -16.05 -8.57 -2.83
C PHE A 91 -15.95 -7.20 -3.51
N ILE A 92 -16.20 -7.10 -4.83
CA ILE A 92 -16.19 -5.83 -5.57
C ILE A 92 -17.18 -4.86 -4.93
N GLU A 93 -18.43 -5.30 -4.81
CA GLU A 93 -19.46 -4.60 -4.07
C GLU A 93 -19.04 -4.49 -2.59
N PRO A 94 -18.98 -3.26 -2.03
CA PRO A 94 -18.56 -3.05 -0.66
C PRO A 94 -19.44 -3.86 0.31
N ALA A 95 -18.82 -4.82 0.99
CA ALA A 95 -19.42 -5.57 2.09
C ALA A 95 -18.63 -5.33 3.37
N SER A 96 -19.26 -5.53 4.52
CA SER A 96 -18.57 -5.49 5.81
C SER A 96 -17.60 -6.67 5.89
N VAL A 97 -16.29 -6.42 5.83
CA VAL A 97 -15.25 -7.46 5.81
C VAL A 97 -14.14 -7.08 6.78
N TYR A 98 -14.18 -7.61 8.01
CA TYR A 98 -13.23 -7.19 9.02
C TYR A 98 -12.80 -8.26 10.02
N TYR A 99 -11.53 -8.19 10.43
CA TYR A 99 -11.01 -9.05 11.48
C TYR A 99 -11.60 -8.71 12.86
N GLU A 100 -12.20 -9.70 13.52
CA GLU A 100 -12.60 -9.59 14.93
C GLU A 100 -11.47 -10.01 15.86
N TYR A 101 -10.95 -9.06 16.62
CA TYR A 101 -9.91 -9.29 17.61
C TYR A 101 -10.48 -10.12 18.77
N GLN A 102 -9.82 -11.25 19.00
CA GLN A 102 -10.13 -12.17 20.08
C GLN A 102 -9.48 -11.71 21.39
N SER A 103 -10.13 -12.04 22.52
CA SER A 103 -9.52 -11.85 23.84
C SER A 103 -8.40 -12.88 24.05
N GLY A 104 -7.23 -12.45 24.52
CA GLY A 104 -6.13 -13.36 24.85
C GLY A 104 -4.74 -12.75 24.65
N PRO A 105 -4.02 -13.10 23.55
CA PRO A 105 -2.67 -12.59 23.28
C PRO A 105 -2.69 -11.06 23.09
N SER A 106 -1.49 -10.45 23.15
CA SER A 106 -1.38 -9.03 22.83
C SER A 106 -1.85 -8.76 21.41
N MET A 107 -2.56 -7.64 21.23
CA MET A 107 -2.99 -7.18 19.91
C MET A 107 -1.80 -6.94 18.96
N LEU A 108 -0.65 -6.52 19.49
CA LEU A 108 0.54 -6.19 18.69
C LEU A 108 1.27 -7.44 18.19
N PHE A 109 1.31 -8.51 18.99
CA PHE A 109 2.10 -9.72 18.72
C PHE A 109 1.25 -10.88 18.19
N THR A 110 0.06 -10.61 17.66
CA THR A 110 -0.79 -11.62 17.03
C THR A 110 -0.35 -11.85 15.60
N MET A 111 0.04 -13.08 15.24
CA MET A 111 0.37 -13.41 13.85
C MET A 111 -0.87 -13.31 12.95
N ARG A 112 -0.70 -12.68 11.78
CA ARG A 112 -1.76 -12.44 10.78
C ARG A 112 -1.38 -13.07 9.42
N PRO A 113 -1.31 -14.42 9.28
CA PRO A 113 -0.91 -15.07 8.03
C PRO A 113 -1.80 -14.71 6.83
N GLU A 114 -3.05 -14.33 7.07
CA GLU A 114 -4.02 -13.90 6.06
C GLU A 114 -3.61 -12.64 5.30
N LEU A 115 -2.77 -11.78 5.88
CA LEU A 115 -2.22 -10.63 5.18
C LEU A 115 -1.35 -11.07 4.00
N ASN A 116 -0.61 -12.18 4.14
CA ASN A 116 0.16 -12.76 3.05
C ASN A 116 -0.75 -13.40 1.98
N TYR A 117 -1.86 -14.02 2.38
CA TYR A 117 -2.82 -14.60 1.43
C TYR A 117 -3.41 -13.53 0.52
N ALA A 118 -3.86 -12.41 1.09
CA ALA A 118 -4.37 -11.29 0.33
C ALA A 118 -3.30 -10.67 -0.59
N ASN A 119 -2.03 -10.68 -0.19
CA ASN A 119 -0.94 -10.19 -1.04
C ASN A 119 -0.75 -11.04 -2.30
N ARG A 120 -0.73 -12.37 -2.15
CA ARG A 120 -0.61 -13.29 -3.28
C ARG A 120 -1.83 -13.24 -4.19
N ALA A 121 -3.02 -13.08 -3.62
CA ALA A 121 -4.26 -12.88 -4.40
C ALA A 121 -4.21 -11.58 -5.23
N ALA A 122 -3.75 -10.48 -4.66
CA ALA A 122 -3.61 -9.21 -5.38
C ALA A 122 -2.59 -9.31 -6.53
N MET A 123 -1.44 -9.97 -6.32
CA MET A 123 -0.47 -10.21 -7.40
C MET A 123 -1.03 -11.07 -8.53
N ALA A 124 -1.79 -12.12 -8.22
CA ALA A 124 -2.48 -12.93 -9.23
C ALA A 124 -3.51 -12.11 -10.02
N LEU A 125 -4.28 -11.25 -9.35
CA LEU A 125 -5.25 -10.36 -10.00
C LEU A 125 -4.58 -9.32 -10.91
N ASN A 126 -3.45 -8.74 -10.48
CA ASN A 126 -2.66 -7.83 -11.31
C ASN A 126 -2.17 -8.53 -12.60
N ALA A 127 -1.74 -9.78 -12.48
CA ALA A 127 -1.33 -10.61 -13.62
C ALA A 127 -2.51 -10.90 -14.56
N GLU A 128 -3.68 -11.25 -13.99
CA GLU A 128 -4.90 -11.50 -14.75
C GLU A 128 -5.34 -10.25 -15.52
N PHE A 129 -5.27 -9.07 -14.89
CA PHE A 129 -5.57 -7.79 -15.52
C PHE A 129 -4.69 -7.56 -16.75
N VAL A 130 -3.37 -7.65 -16.61
CA VAL A 130 -2.42 -7.44 -17.72
C VAL A 130 -2.66 -8.44 -18.85
N LEU A 131 -2.75 -9.73 -18.52
CA LEU A 131 -2.91 -10.79 -19.51
C LEU A 131 -4.25 -10.70 -20.24
N SER A 132 -5.32 -10.29 -19.56
CA SER A 132 -6.63 -10.10 -20.17
C SER A 132 -6.64 -8.91 -21.13
N LEU A 133 -5.96 -7.81 -20.81
CA LEU A 133 -5.78 -6.69 -21.74
C LEU A 133 -5.03 -7.11 -23.01
N GLU A 134 -3.92 -7.83 -22.88
CA GLU A 134 -3.13 -8.32 -24.03
C GLU A 134 -3.93 -9.25 -24.94
N GLN A 135 -4.87 -10.01 -24.36
CA GLN A 135 -5.72 -10.94 -25.09
C GLN A 135 -7.02 -10.30 -25.60
N GLY A 136 -7.25 -9.00 -25.35
CA GLY A 136 -8.49 -8.31 -25.71
C GLY A 136 -9.72 -8.76 -24.91
N ARG A 137 -9.53 -9.45 -23.77
CA ARG A 137 -10.61 -9.87 -22.86
C ARG A 137 -10.96 -8.71 -21.92
N VAL A 138 -11.64 -7.70 -22.46
CA VAL A 138 -11.95 -6.44 -21.76
C VAL A 138 -12.71 -6.66 -20.44
N ASP A 139 -13.75 -7.49 -20.45
CA ASP A 139 -14.55 -7.74 -19.24
C ASP A 139 -13.75 -8.43 -18.13
N ASP A 140 -12.91 -9.40 -18.49
CA ASP A 140 -12.04 -10.09 -17.53
C ASP A 140 -10.99 -9.14 -16.96
N ALA A 141 -10.43 -8.25 -17.79
CA ALA A 141 -9.48 -7.24 -17.35
C ALA A 141 -10.11 -6.30 -16.32
N VAL A 142 -11.27 -5.69 -16.64
CA VAL A 142 -11.95 -4.78 -15.72
C VAL A 142 -12.35 -5.51 -14.44
N ARG A 143 -12.88 -6.73 -14.53
CA ARG A 143 -13.23 -7.52 -13.34
C ARG A 143 -12.04 -7.84 -12.46
N ALA A 144 -10.88 -8.14 -13.04
CA ALA A 144 -9.64 -8.39 -12.31
C ALA A 144 -9.14 -7.11 -11.60
N PHE A 145 -9.21 -5.97 -12.29
CA PHE A 145 -8.89 -4.66 -11.72
C PHE A 145 -9.79 -4.32 -10.53
N ASP A 146 -11.11 -4.45 -10.69
CA ASP A 146 -12.08 -4.16 -9.63
C ASP A 146 -11.91 -5.08 -8.42
N SER A 147 -11.64 -6.36 -8.68
CA SER A 147 -11.32 -7.34 -7.62
C SER A 147 -10.03 -6.98 -6.89
N ALA A 148 -9.00 -6.47 -7.59
CA ALA A 148 -7.75 -6.05 -6.97
C ALA A 148 -7.92 -4.81 -6.09
N LEU A 149 -8.74 -3.85 -6.54
CA LEU A 149 -9.16 -2.71 -5.72
C LEU A 149 -9.92 -3.18 -4.47
N ALA A 150 -10.85 -4.13 -4.60
CA ALA A 150 -11.60 -4.69 -3.49
C ALA A 150 -10.72 -5.39 -2.45
N VAL A 151 -9.80 -6.27 -2.88
CA VAL A 151 -8.84 -6.94 -1.99
C VAL A 151 -7.97 -5.92 -1.25
N SER A 152 -7.56 -4.86 -1.93
CA SER A 152 -6.76 -3.80 -1.32
C SER A 152 -7.58 -3.00 -0.30
N ARG A 153 -8.82 -2.63 -0.63
CA ARG A 153 -9.75 -1.89 0.24
C ARG A 153 -9.98 -2.60 1.57
N VAL A 154 -10.17 -3.93 1.56
CA VAL A 154 -10.30 -4.72 2.79
C VAL A 154 -9.09 -4.53 3.71
N SER A 155 -7.87 -4.58 3.17
CA SER A 155 -6.66 -4.37 3.99
C SER A 155 -6.48 -2.92 4.44
N ILE A 156 -6.84 -1.94 3.59
CA ILE A 156 -6.81 -0.51 3.94
C ILE A 156 -7.78 -0.17 5.08
N SER A 157 -8.89 -0.91 5.18
CA SER A 157 -9.88 -0.69 6.24
C SER A 157 -9.50 -1.29 7.60
N GLU A 158 -8.39 -2.04 7.68
CA GLU A 158 -7.91 -2.60 8.96
C GLU A 158 -7.44 -1.48 9.90
N PRO A 159 -7.67 -1.60 11.22
CA PRO A 159 -7.32 -0.55 12.19
C PRO A 159 -5.81 -0.43 12.41
N MET A 160 -5.04 -1.47 12.07
CA MET A 160 -3.57 -1.46 12.20
C MET A 160 -2.93 -0.92 10.93
N MET A 161 -1.98 -0.02 11.09
CA MET A 161 -1.13 0.56 10.06
C MET A 161 -0.48 -0.48 9.16
N LEU A 162 -0.01 -1.62 9.68
CA LEU A 162 0.56 -2.68 8.84
C LEU A 162 -0.43 -3.16 7.76
N GLY A 163 -1.69 -3.37 8.12
CA GLY A 163 -2.74 -3.76 7.17
C GLY A 163 -3.00 -2.65 6.14
N GLN A 164 -3.07 -1.41 6.62
CA GLN A 164 -3.24 -0.23 5.77
C GLN A 164 -2.14 -0.09 4.72
N LEU A 165 -0.88 -0.13 5.14
CA LEU A 165 0.29 -0.01 4.27
C LEU A 165 0.36 -1.12 3.23
N LEU A 166 0.05 -2.37 3.62
CA LEU A 166 0.00 -3.49 2.68
C LEU A 166 -1.10 -3.33 1.64
N GLY A 167 -2.26 -2.81 2.03
CA GLY A 167 -3.33 -2.51 1.09
C GLY A 167 -2.96 -1.42 0.08
N MET A 168 -2.32 -0.34 0.55
CA MET A 168 -1.83 0.74 -0.32
C MET A 168 -0.74 0.28 -1.27
N HIS A 169 0.20 -0.53 -0.79
CA HIS A 169 1.25 -1.11 -1.62
C HIS A 169 0.68 -1.93 -2.79
N ARG A 170 -0.39 -2.71 -2.57
CA ARG A 170 -1.06 -3.46 -3.64
C ARG A 170 -1.73 -2.55 -4.67
N ARG A 171 -2.41 -1.48 -4.23
CA ARG A 171 -2.98 -0.47 -5.13
C ARG A 171 -1.90 0.22 -5.96
N PHE A 172 -0.80 0.61 -5.33
CA PHE A 172 0.33 1.21 -6.02
C PHE A 172 0.81 0.31 -7.18
N HIS A 173 0.96 -0.99 -6.93
CA HIS A 173 1.32 -1.94 -7.97
C HIS A 173 0.25 -2.09 -9.06
N LEU A 174 -1.03 -2.13 -8.69
CA LEU A 174 -2.13 -2.19 -9.67
C LEU A 174 -2.12 -0.96 -10.59
N PHE A 175 -1.97 0.25 -10.04
CA PHE A 175 -1.91 1.47 -10.82
C PHE A 175 -0.66 1.56 -11.69
N ALA A 176 0.49 1.07 -11.22
CA ALA A 176 1.65 0.91 -12.07
C ALA A 176 1.36 0.01 -13.29
N ARG A 177 0.50 -1.02 -13.16
CA ARG A 177 0.07 -1.83 -14.32
C ARG A 177 -0.83 -1.06 -15.28
N VAL A 178 -1.71 -0.19 -14.77
CA VAL A 178 -2.50 0.71 -15.62
C VAL A 178 -1.57 1.63 -16.42
N HIS A 179 -0.58 2.22 -15.75
CA HIS A 179 0.43 3.08 -16.37
C HIS A 179 1.18 2.37 -17.49
N ASP A 180 1.71 1.18 -17.20
CA ASP A 180 2.42 0.35 -18.17
C ASP A 180 1.51 -0.04 -19.36
N ALA A 181 0.23 -0.36 -19.09
CA ALA A 181 -0.73 -0.73 -20.13
C ALA A 181 -1.14 0.44 -21.03
N VAL A 182 -1.29 1.66 -20.49
CA VAL A 182 -1.50 2.87 -21.29
C VAL A 182 -0.29 3.14 -22.18
N ALA A 183 0.93 3.06 -21.62
CA ALA A 183 2.16 3.27 -22.39
C ALA A 183 2.32 2.26 -23.56
N ARG A 184 1.81 1.03 -23.39
CA ARG A 184 1.79 -0.01 -24.42
C ARG A 184 0.59 0.08 -25.38
N GLY A 185 -0.30 1.05 -25.21
CA GLY A 185 -1.50 1.21 -26.04
C GLY A 185 -2.56 0.11 -25.84
N LEU A 186 -2.54 -0.58 -24.70
CA LEU A 186 -3.50 -1.66 -24.39
C LEU A 186 -4.82 -1.15 -23.81
N ILE A 187 -4.86 0.10 -23.37
CA ILE A 187 -6.05 0.74 -22.78
C ILE A 187 -6.60 1.77 -23.77
N GLY A 188 -7.75 1.43 -24.37
CA GLY A 188 -8.55 2.35 -25.19
C GLY A 188 -9.67 3.04 -24.40
N ASP A 189 -10.53 3.80 -25.09
CA ASP A 189 -11.60 4.61 -24.50
C ASP A 189 -12.51 3.82 -23.52
N GLU A 190 -13.05 2.68 -23.98
CA GLU A 190 -13.99 1.89 -23.17
C GLU A 190 -13.36 1.43 -21.84
N VAL A 191 -12.17 0.85 -21.92
CA VAL A 191 -11.43 0.38 -20.74
C VAL A 191 -11.10 1.58 -19.84
N ALA A 192 -10.62 2.69 -20.41
CA ALA A 192 -10.25 3.87 -19.64
C ALA A 192 -11.42 4.44 -18.82
N ARG A 193 -12.62 4.54 -19.42
CA ARG A 193 -13.83 4.99 -18.72
C ARG A 193 -14.22 4.05 -17.58
N ARG A 194 -14.18 2.74 -17.81
CA ARG A 194 -14.54 1.73 -16.80
C ARG A 194 -13.55 1.72 -15.62
N LEU A 195 -12.25 1.80 -15.90
CA LEU A 195 -11.23 1.90 -14.86
C LEU A 195 -11.34 3.23 -14.08
N LEU A 196 -11.57 4.35 -14.77
CA LEU A 196 -11.74 5.66 -14.13
C LEU A 196 -12.97 5.67 -13.21
N SER A 197 -14.10 5.11 -13.65
CA SER A 197 -15.30 4.95 -12.80
C SER A 197 -14.96 4.14 -11.55
N SER A 198 -14.31 2.99 -11.71
CA SER A 198 -13.99 2.08 -10.61
C SER A 198 -13.01 2.70 -9.60
N ILE A 199 -12.06 3.52 -10.06
CA ILE A 199 -11.19 4.30 -9.17
C ILE A 199 -12.00 5.32 -8.37
N ASN A 200 -12.85 6.11 -9.04
CA ASN A 200 -13.69 7.12 -8.38
C ASN A 200 -14.62 6.48 -7.34
N ASP A 201 -15.28 5.38 -7.69
CA ASP A 201 -16.18 4.64 -6.80
C ASP A 201 -15.44 4.05 -5.59
N SER A 202 -14.13 3.79 -5.72
CA SER A 202 -13.29 3.28 -4.63
C SER A 202 -12.78 4.36 -3.66
N GLU A 203 -12.73 5.63 -4.08
CA GLU A 203 -12.10 6.71 -3.31
C GLU A 203 -12.90 7.12 -2.07
N ASP A 204 -14.23 7.00 -2.10
CA ASP A 204 -15.10 7.28 -0.94
C ASP A 204 -14.73 6.47 0.32
N TYR A 205 -13.92 5.43 0.15
CA TYR A 205 -13.53 4.49 1.20
C TYR A 205 -12.09 4.65 1.69
N ILE A 206 -11.29 5.53 1.11
CA ILE A 206 -9.88 5.73 1.50
C ILE A 206 -9.81 6.86 2.52
N ARG A 207 -9.42 6.52 3.75
CA ARG A 207 -9.29 7.47 4.86
C ARG A 207 -7.82 7.89 5.05
N PRO A 208 -7.56 9.05 5.68
CA PRO A 208 -6.23 9.38 6.19
C PRO A 208 -5.69 8.26 7.09
N LEU A 209 -4.37 8.23 7.25
CA LEU A 209 -3.68 7.26 8.11
C LEU A 209 -4.36 7.18 9.48
N ASN A 210 -4.86 5.99 9.82
CA ASN A 210 -5.46 5.72 11.12
C ASN A 210 -4.45 4.97 11.99
N ILE A 211 -4.07 5.58 13.11
CA ILE A 211 -3.08 5.05 14.07
C ILE A 211 -3.69 4.66 15.41
N GLU A 212 -5.02 4.73 15.53
CA GLU A 212 -5.71 4.39 16.78
C GLU A 212 -5.59 2.89 17.10
N GLY A 213 -5.41 2.04 16.08
CA GLY A 213 -5.08 0.63 16.28
C GLY A 213 -3.77 0.44 17.03
N GLU A 214 -2.71 1.12 16.61
CA GLU A 214 -1.40 1.14 17.26
C GLU A 214 -1.52 1.70 18.69
N ARG A 215 -2.26 2.79 18.87
CA ARG A 215 -2.53 3.37 20.19
C ARG A 215 -3.14 2.34 21.13
N PHE A 216 -4.20 1.64 20.70
CA PHE A 216 -4.82 0.60 21.50
C PHE A 216 -3.89 -0.60 21.74
N ALA A 217 -3.13 -1.02 20.74
CA ALA A 217 -2.18 -2.13 20.86
C ALA A 217 -1.08 -1.84 21.89
N ILE A 218 -0.53 -0.62 21.88
CA ILE A 218 0.50 -0.19 22.84
C ILE A 218 -0.11 0.01 24.24
N MET A 219 -1.32 0.55 24.34
CA MET A 219 -2.03 0.65 25.62
C MET A 219 -2.30 -0.72 26.26
N ASP A 220 -2.60 -1.77 25.46
CA ASP A 220 -2.69 -3.15 25.93
C ASP A 220 -1.35 -3.67 26.46
N ILE A 221 -0.24 -3.34 25.79
CA ILE A 221 1.11 -3.67 26.29
C ILE A 221 1.42 -2.94 27.60
N ILE A 222 1.13 -1.64 27.71
CA ILE A 222 1.33 -0.87 28.94
C ILE A 222 0.53 -1.51 30.08
N GLN A 223 -0.72 -1.90 29.84
CA GLN A 223 -1.56 -2.58 30.84
C GLN A 223 -0.97 -3.91 31.32
N ARG A 224 -0.30 -4.66 30.44
CA ARG A 224 0.30 -5.98 30.75
C ARG A 224 1.68 -5.89 31.40
N THR A 225 2.40 -4.80 31.15
CA THR A 225 3.80 -4.61 31.58
C THR A 225 3.94 -3.72 32.80
N HIS A 226 2.84 -3.24 33.37
CA HIS A 226 2.83 -2.48 34.61
C HIS A 226 1.98 -3.17 35.67
N SER A 227 2.36 -3.01 36.94
CA SER A 227 1.55 -3.49 38.05
C SER A 227 0.19 -2.78 38.11
N ASP A 228 -0.75 -3.37 38.84
CA ASP A 228 -1.96 -2.67 39.26
C ASP A 228 -1.79 -2.22 40.72
N ASP A 229 -1.81 -0.91 40.93
CA ASP A 229 -1.74 -0.27 42.25
C ASP A 229 -3.13 0.20 42.74
N GLY A 230 -4.20 -0.08 41.98
CA GLY A 230 -5.56 0.37 42.22
C GLY A 230 -5.83 1.85 41.89
N HIS A 231 -4.82 2.60 41.47
CA HIS A 231 -4.90 4.04 41.18
C HIS A 231 -4.47 4.40 39.75
N GLY A 232 -3.97 3.42 39.00
CA GLY A 232 -3.53 3.56 37.61
C GLY A 232 -2.08 4.04 37.46
N ASP A 233 -1.29 4.05 38.54
CA ASP A 233 0.10 4.55 38.57
C ASP A 233 1.12 3.43 38.87
N GLY A 234 0.76 2.20 38.48
CA GLY A 234 1.58 1.03 38.73
C GLY A 234 2.99 1.10 38.15
N MET A 235 3.88 0.33 38.76
CA MET A 235 5.29 0.26 38.42
C MET A 235 5.53 -0.65 37.21
N PHE A 236 6.50 -0.28 36.36
CA PHE A 236 6.93 -1.12 35.24
C PHE A 236 7.48 -2.48 35.71
N LEU A 237 7.19 -3.53 34.95
CA LEU A 237 7.56 -4.92 35.24
C LEU A 237 8.42 -5.49 34.09
N PRO A 238 9.76 -5.31 34.12
CA PRO A 238 10.66 -5.82 33.08
C PRO A 238 10.48 -7.32 32.75
N ALA A 239 10.14 -8.16 33.74
CA ALA A 239 9.91 -9.58 33.50
C ALA A 239 8.67 -9.85 32.64
N GLU A 240 7.68 -8.96 32.68
CA GLU A 240 6.47 -9.05 31.84
C GLU A 240 6.75 -8.62 30.40
N LEU A 241 7.59 -7.58 30.19
CA LEU A 241 7.99 -7.16 28.84
C LEU A 241 8.73 -8.29 28.10
N ALA A 242 9.60 -9.00 28.78
CA ALA A 242 10.38 -10.10 28.19
C ALA A 242 9.52 -11.29 27.71
N LYS A 243 8.24 -11.36 28.08
CA LYS A 243 7.32 -12.40 27.56
C LYS A 243 6.90 -12.14 26.10
N PHE A 244 7.17 -10.95 25.57
CA PHE A 244 6.76 -10.56 24.22
C PHE A 244 7.84 -10.78 23.15
N ASP A 245 9.00 -11.36 23.49
CA ASP A 245 10.13 -11.66 22.58
C ASP A 245 10.41 -10.54 21.56
N VAL A 246 10.47 -9.29 22.06
CA VAL A 246 10.40 -8.09 21.22
C VAL A 246 11.66 -7.90 20.35
N ASP A 247 12.76 -8.58 20.67
CA ASP A 247 14.02 -8.57 19.94
C ASP A 247 14.29 -9.85 19.12
N GLY A 248 13.35 -10.81 19.13
CA GLY A 248 13.47 -12.09 18.42
C GLY A 248 14.63 -12.98 18.92
N SER A 249 15.17 -12.69 20.11
CA SER A 249 16.33 -13.40 20.67
C SER A 249 15.94 -14.72 21.37
N GLY A 250 14.64 -15.02 21.49
CA GLY A 250 14.15 -16.18 22.23
C GLY A 250 14.47 -16.09 23.72
N SER A 251 14.55 -14.86 24.26
CA SER A 251 15.02 -14.60 25.61
C SER A 251 14.17 -15.33 26.65
N LYS A 252 14.84 -16.03 27.58
CA LYS A 252 14.17 -16.65 28.74
C LYS A 252 13.62 -15.53 29.61
N SER A 253 12.36 -15.64 30.02
CA SER A 253 11.72 -14.69 30.93
C SER A 253 12.64 -14.42 32.14
N PRO A 254 13.03 -13.17 32.41
CA PRO A 254 13.80 -12.80 33.59
C PRO A 254 13.11 -13.32 34.85
N HIS A 255 13.91 -13.72 35.85
CA HIS A 255 13.33 -14.09 37.15
C HIS A 255 12.50 -12.94 37.71
N PRO A 256 11.32 -13.18 38.33
CA PRO A 256 10.42 -12.13 38.84
C PRO A 256 11.08 -11.07 39.73
N ILE A 257 12.23 -11.39 40.33
CA ILE A 257 13.05 -10.45 41.11
C ILE A 257 13.55 -9.25 40.29
N SER A 258 13.65 -9.35 38.96
CA SER A 258 14.01 -8.22 38.09
C SER A 258 12.95 -7.11 38.09
N ASN A 259 11.72 -7.41 38.51
CA ASN A 259 10.66 -6.40 38.63
C ASN A 259 10.98 -5.33 39.67
N VAL A 260 11.88 -5.59 40.62
CA VAL A 260 12.35 -4.57 41.58
C VAL A 260 13.05 -3.41 40.87
N ALA A 261 13.68 -3.65 39.71
CA ALA A 261 14.28 -2.58 38.92
C ALA A 261 13.22 -1.62 38.32
N GLY A 262 11.94 -1.99 38.34
CA GLY A 262 10.82 -1.21 37.82
C GLY A 262 10.72 0.22 38.35
N VAL A 263 11.22 0.49 39.57
CA VAL A 263 11.25 1.83 40.16
C VAL A 263 12.17 2.82 39.42
N LEU A 264 13.09 2.30 38.60
CA LEU A 264 14.00 3.11 37.78
C LEU A 264 13.37 3.54 36.44
N PHE A 265 12.17 3.05 36.14
CA PHE A 265 11.46 3.28 34.89
C PHE A 265 10.22 4.16 35.15
N PRO A 266 9.68 4.82 34.10
CA PRO A 266 8.44 5.59 34.22
C PRO A 266 7.29 4.75 34.77
N SER A 267 6.39 5.39 35.51
CA SER A 267 5.17 4.75 35.98
C SER A 267 4.17 4.56 34.84
N LYS A 268 3.18 3.69 35.06
CA LYS A 268 2.09 3.46 34.11
C LYS A 268 1.41 4.76 33.69
N LYS A 269 1.14 5.66 34.64
CA LYS A 269 0.49 6.94 34.38
C LYS A 269 1.35 7.83 33.49
N GLU A 270 2.65 7.89 33.77
CA GLU A 270 3.60 8.70 32.98
C GLU A 270 3.78 8.13 31.58
N THR A 271 3.95 6.80 31.44
CA THR A 271 4.03 6.13 30.13
C THR A 271 2.75 6.31 29.32
N THR A 272 1.57 6.17 29.95
CA THR A 272 0.26 6.41 29.31
C THR A 272 0.10 7.87 28.88
N ARG A 273 0.60 8.84 29.67
CA ARG A 273 0.57 10.26 29.28
C ARG A 273 1.41 10.50 28.03
N LYS A 274 2.67 10.02 28.03
CA LYS A 274 3.60 10.18 26.91
C LYS A 274 3.08 9.55 25.61
N ILE A 275 2.54 8.33 25.66
CA ILE A 275 2.02 7.66 24.46
C ILE A 275 0.80 8.37 23.87
N ASN A 276 -0.10 8.88 24.73
CA ASN A 276 -1.26 9.66 24.27
C ASN A 276 -0.82 10.97 23.62
N GLU A 277 0.12 11.69 24.23
CA GLU A 277 0.67 12.91 23.64
C GLU A 277 1.32 12.65 22.27
N TYR A 278 2.08 11.56 22.15
CA TYR A 278 2.67 11.14 20.88
C TYR A 278 1.60 10.86 19.81
N PHE A 279 0.60 10.03 20.10
CA PHE A 279 -0.45 9.70 19.12
C PHE A 279 -1.34 10.90 18.75
N ASP A 280 -1.60 11.81 19.69
CA ASP A 280 -2.35 13.04 19.40
C ASP A 280 -1.55 13.94 18.42
N ARG A 281 -0.21 14.02 18.58
CA ARG A 281 0.68 14.74 17.65
C ARG A 281 0.68 14.10 16.27
N VAL A 282 0.81 12.78 16.19
CA VAL A 282 0.84 12.06 14.91
C VAL A 282 -0.51 12.18 14.21
N THR A 283 -1.63 12.03 14.92
CA THR A 283 -2.97 12.19 14.35
C THR A 283 -3.10 13.56 13.70
N LYS A 284 -2.70 14.63 14.39
CA LYS A 284 -2.70 15.99 13.84
C LYS A 284 -1.82 16.13 12.59
N ARG A 285 -0.63 15.51 12.59
CA ARG A 285 0.33 15.56 11.46
C ARG A 285 -0.13 14.74 10.25
N SER A 286 -0.81 13.61 10.47
CA SER A 286 -1.32 12.74 9.41
C SER A 286 -2.38 13.42 8.52
N LEU A 287 -3.08 14.44 9.07
CA LEU A 287 -4.09 15.22 8.36
C LEU A 287 -3.53 16.37 7.53
N MET A 288 -2.24 16.68 7.65
CA MET A 288 -1.59 17.72 6.86
C MET A 288 -1.26 17.18 5.45
N ASP A 289 -1.13 18.07 4.47
CA ASP A 289 -0.53 17.70 3.18
C ASP A 289 1.01 17.61 3.28
N PRO A 290 1.67 16.95 2.30
CA PRO A 290 3.13 16.79 2.30
C PRO A 290 3.92 18.10 2.44
N VAL A 291 3.54 19.14 1.70
CA VAL A 291 4.23 20.44 1.73
C VAL A 291 4.12 21.08 3.11
N SER A 292 2.92 21.05 3.69
CA SER A 292 2.67 21.49 5.07
C SER A 292 3.48 20.68 6.08
N ARG A 293 3.63 19.36 5.92
CA ARG A 293 4.48 18.54 6.81
C ARG A 293 5.96 18.87 6.74
N LYS A 294 6.49 19.16 5.54
CA LYS A 294 7.91 19.55 5.34
C LYS A 294 8.23 20.86 6.08
N SER A 295 7.30 21.81 6.04
CA SER A 295 7.46 23.13 6.65
C SER A 295 7.23 23.16 8.18
N ASN A 296 6.54 22.16 8.74
CA ASN A 296 6.23 22.06 10.17
C ASN A 296 7.20 21.10 10.88
N THR A 297 8.16 21.68 11.61
CA THR A 297 9.03 21.00 12.59
C THR A 297 8.58 21.31 14.03
N PRO A 298 8.78 20.40 14.99
CA PRO A 298 9.43 19.09 14.89
C PRO A 298 8.52 17.98 14.37
N SER A 299 9.10 16.93 13.79
CA SER A 299 8.40 15.69 13.44
C SER A 299 8.08 14.85 14.70
N PRO A 300 7.23 13.82 14.60
CA PRO A 300 7.01 12.87 15.68
C PRO A 300 8.29 12.10 16.03
N ASP A 301 9.17 11.88 15.05
CA ASP A 301 10.46 11.22 15.26
C ASP A 301 11.41 12.16 16.05
N ASP A 302 11.42 13.47 15.74
CA ASP A 302 12.14 14.47 16.56
C ASP A 302 11.61 14.49 18.01
N TRP A 303 10.29 14.34 18.20
CA TRP A 303 9.69 14.27 19.54
C TRP A 303 10.23 13.10 20.34
N ILE A 304 10.41 11.93 19.71
CA ILE A 304 11.01 10.74 20.35
C ILE A 304 12.38 11.08 20.91
N GLU A 305 13.23 11.74 20.12
CA GLU A 305 14.59 12.12 20.52
C GLU A 305 14.61 13.15 21.66
N THR A 306 13.64 14.07 21.70
CA THR A 306 13.60 15.15 22.69
C THR A 306 12.91 14.79 24.00
N GLU A 307 11.87 13.93 23.97
CA GLU A 307 10.97 13.71 25.11
C GLU A 307 11.12 12.32 25.75
N LEU A 308 11.69 11.36 25.01
CA LEU A 308 12.09 10.09 25.61
C LEU A 308 13.52 10.20 26.17
N ASN A 309 13.73 9.60 27.32
CA ASN A 309 15.04 9.44 27.91
C ASN A 309 15.40 7.95 28.01
N GLY A 310 16.62 7.64 28.47
CA GLY A 310 17.11 6.26 28.54
C GLY A 310 16.29 5.29 29.40
N THR A 311 15.33 5.78 30.20
CA THR A 311 14.41 4.95 30.99
C THR A 311 13.08 4.67 30.29
N ASP A 312 12.75 5.33 29.18
CA ASP A 312 11.53 5.09 28.38
C ASP A 312 11.67 3.88 27.44
N VAL A 313 12.34 2.82 27.90
CA VAL A 313 12.71 1.63 27.09
C VAL A 313 11.50 1.00 26.40
N LEU A 314 10.36 0.94 27.10
CA LEU A 314 9.12 0.39 26.54
C LEU A 314 8.65 1.19 25.30
N LEU A 315 8.66 2.52 25.38
CA LEU A 315 8.22 3.37 24.27
C LEU A 315 9.24 3.35 23.13
N ALA A 316 10.53 3.38 23.44
CA ALA A 316 11.59 3.30 22.43
C ALA A 316 11.52 2.02 21.57
N ILE A 317 10.97 0.93 22.12
CA ILE A 317 10.80 -0.33 21.40
C ILE A 317 9.50 -0.36 20.57
N LEU A 318 8.42 0.25 21.08
CA LEU A 318 7.07 0.08 20.54
C LEU A 318 6.63 1.18 19.56
N LEU A 319 7.29 2.34 19.57
CA LEU A 319 6.90 3.45 18.70
C LEU A 319 7.29 3.15 17.24
N PRO A 320 6.32 3.21 16.29
CA PRO A 320 6.60 2.97 14.88
C PRO A 320 7.29 4.17 14.20
N ALA A 321 7.96 3.92 13.07
CA ALA A 321 8.48 4.97 12.18
C ALA A 321 7.32 5.59 11.36
N LEU A 322 6.71 6.67 11.89
CA LEU A 322 5.44 7.20 11.37
C LEU A 322 5.58 8.17 10.21
N ASP A 323 6.70 8.88 10.09
CA ASP A 323 6.91 9.77 8.93
C ASP A 323 6.93 8.95 7.63
N ARG A 324 7.56 7.76 7.65
CA ARG A 324 7.54 6.84 6.49
C ARG A 324 6.13 6.37 6.15
N ALA A 325 5.29 6.11 7.15
CA ALA A 325 3.91 5.71 6.93
C ALA A 325 3.11 6.84 6.26
N CYS A 326 3.26 8.08 6.72
CA CYS A 326 2.62 9.24 6.08
C CYS A 326 3.05 9.37 4.61
N SER A 327 4.35 9.24 4.30
CA SER A 327 4.85 9.31 2.92
C SER A 327 4.24 8.24 2.00
N ILE A 328 3.95 7.03 2.52
CA ILE A 328 3.29 5.97 1.74
C ILE A 328 1.84 6.37 1.41
N PHE A 329 1.11 6.94 2.36
CA PHE A 329 -0.27 7.43 2.15
C PHE A 329 -0.31 8.55 1.12
N ASP A 330 0.64 9.48 1.20
CA ASP A 330 0.76 10.56 0.23
C ASP A 330 1.09 10.04 -1.17
N SER A 331 1.98 9.05 -1.24
CA SER A 331 2.34 8.40 -2.50
C SER A 331 1.13 7.70 -3.13
N ASP A 332 0.35 6.94 -2.35
CA ASP A 332 -0.87 6.28 -2.85
C ASP A 332 -1.89 7.31 -3.40
N ARG A 333 -2.09 8.42 -2.69
CA ARG A 333 -2.95 9.51 -3.17
C ARG A 333 -2.43 10.13 -4.47
N ALA A 334 -1.13 10.42 -4.55
CA ALA A 334 -0.54 10.99 -5.75
C ALA A 334 -0.64 10.03 -6.94
N VAL A 335 -0.34 8.74 -6.75
CA VAL A 335 -0.48 7.72 -7.80
C VAL A 335 -1.93 7.55 -8.23
N THR A 336 -2.89 7.54 -7.31
CA THR A 336 -4.32 7.47 -7.64
C THR A 336 -4.73 8.64 -8.53
N ASN A 337 -4.40 9.87 -8.13
CA ASN A 337 -4.71 11.08 -8.88
C ASN A 337 -4.06 11.12 -10.26
N LEU A 338 -2.77 10.75 -10.35
CA LEU A 338 -2.07 10.67 -11.63
C LEU A 338 -2.67 9.60 -12.54
N THR A 339 -3.13 8.47 -11.98
CA THR A 339 -3.83 7.43 -12.76
C THR A 339 -5.15 7.96 -13.32
N ARG A 340 -5.92 8.73 -12.53
CA ARG A 340 -7.15 9.38 -12.99
C ARG A 340 -6.88 10.36 -14.13
N LEU A 341 -5.87 11.20 -13.99
CA LEU A 341 -5.43 12.11 -15.05
C LEU A 341 -4.99 11.37 -16.30
N LEU A 342 -4.21 10.29 -16.15
CA LEU A 342 -3.74 9.47 -17.27
C LEU A 342 -4.91 8.85 -18.05
N LEU A 343 -5.88 8.25 -17.35
CA LEU A 343 -7.07 7.68 -17.98
C LEU A 343 -7.94 8.76 -18.63
N ALA A 344 -8.07 9.93 -18.00
CA ALA A 344 -8.79 11.07 -18.59
C ALA A 344 -8.13 11.58 -19.88
N LEU A 345 -6.79 11.59 -19.96
CA LEU A 345 -6.06 11.91 -21.17
C LEU A 345 -6.31 10.88 -22.29
N VAL A 346 -6.37 9.58 -21.96
CA VAL A 346 -6.71 8.52 -22.93
C VAL A 346 -8.12 8.74 -23.49
N ILE A 347 -9.09 9.04 -22.62
CA ILE A 347 -10.48 9.35 -23.00
C ILE A 347 -10.52 10.58 -23.92
N TYR A 348 -9.85 11.67 -23.53
CA TYR A 348 -9.82 12.90 -24.31
C TYR A 348 -9.26 12.65 -25.72
N HIS A 349 -8.14 11.93 -25.81
CA HIS A 349 -7.52 11.57 -27.08
C HIS A 349 -8.45 10.74 -27.96
N ALA A 350 -9.21 9.80 -27.39
CA ALA A 350 -10.17 9.02 -28.14
C ALA A 350 -11.35 9.85 -28.67
N GLU A 351 -11.80 10.86 -27.91
CA GLU A 351 -12.89 11.75 -28.30
C GLU A 351 -12.48 12.78 -29.36
N HIS A 352 -11.24 13.30 -29.29
CA HIS A 352 -10.79 14.45 -30.09
C HIS A 352 -9.76 14.10 -31.17
N GLY A 353 -9.15 12.91 -31.09
CA GLY A 353 -8.06 12.48 -31.98
C GLY A 353 -6.69 13.06 -31.64
N GLU A 354 -6.59 13.90 -30.61
CA GLU A 354 -5.34 14.46 -30.11
C GLU A 354 -5.38 14.66 -28.59
N TYR A 355 -4.21 14.70 -27.93
CA TYR A 355 -4.10 15.05 -26.51
C TYR A 355 -4.29 16.56 -26.30
N PRO A 356 -4.86 16.99 -25.15
CA PRO A 356 -5.14 18.39 -24.91
C PRO A 356 -3.85 19.19 -24.69
N ASP A 357 -3.87 20.50 -24.99
CA ASP A 357 -2.71 21.36 -24.77
C ASP A 357 -2.42 21.63 -23.28
N ALA A 358 -3.44 21.47 -22.42
CA ALA A 358 -3.34 21.63 -20.97
C ALA A 358 -4.36 20.73 -20.23
N LEU A 359 -4.09 20.40 -18.97
CA LEU A 359 -4.97 19.55 -18.16
C LEU A 359 -6.36 20.17 -17.93
N ASP A 360 -6.51 21.49 -17.94
CA ASP A 360 -7.79 22.18 -17.75
C ASP A 360 -8.88 21.72 -18.73
N ALA A 361 -8.50 21.28 -19.93
CA ALA A 361 -9.41 20.76 -20.95
C ALA A 361 -10.10 19.44 -20.55
N LEU A 362 -9.61 18.75 -19.52
CA LEU A 362 -10.25 17.54 -18.97
C LEU A 362 -11.50 17.89 -18.13
N THR A 363 -11.66 19.15 -17.74
CA THR A 363 -12.76 19.64 -16.88
C THR A 363 -13.70 20.58 -17.62
N PRO A 364 -14.99 20.68 -17.20
CA PRO A 364 -15.68 19.82 -16.24
C PRO A 364 -16.21 18.51 -16.87
N GLY A 365 -15.76 18.16 -18.09
CA GLY A 365 -16.33 17.09 -18.90
C GLY A 365 -15.97 15.68 -18.44
N ILE A 366 -14.69 15.31 -18.57
CA ILE A 366 -14.21 13.96 -18.22
C ILE A 366 -13.97 13.86 -16.71
N LEU A 367 -13.42 14.93 -16.13
CA LEU A 367 -13.23 15.08 -14.69
C LEU A 367 -14.09 16.24 -14.19
N ASN A 368 -14.64 16.09 -12.98
CA ASN A 368 -15.37 17.17 -12.31
C ASN A 368 -14.45 18.35 -11.97
N GLU A 369 -13.26 18.05 -11.44
CA GLU A 369 -12.21 18.99 -11.09
C GLU A 369 -10.83 18.35 -11.27
N LEU A 370 -9.78 19.18 -11.36
CA LEU A 370 -8.41 18.68 -11.40
C LEU A 370 -7.96 18.26 -9.99
N PRO A 371 -7.38 17.05 -9.83
CA PRO A 371 -6.85 16.63 -8.55
C PRO A 371 -5.63 17.48 -8.16
N ILE A 372 -5.44 17.63 -6.85
CA ILE A 372 -4.33 18.41 -6.26
C ILE A 372 -3.10 17.51 -6.10
N ASP A 373 -1.95 17.99 -6.53
CA ASP A 373 -0.66 17.39 -6.18
C ASP A 373 -0.21 17.89 -4.81
N GLY A 374 -0.26 17.00 -3.81
CA GLY A 374 0.17 17.33 -2.44
C GLY A 374 1.67 17.56 -2.28
N PHE A 375 2.49 17.14 -3.26
CA PHE A 375 3.95 17.35 -3.26
C PHE A 375 4.34 18.67 -3.93
N ALA A 376 3.48 19.24 -4.78
CA ALA A 376 3.74 20.50 -5.44
C ALA A 376 3.31 21.68 -4.56
N PRO A 377 4.18 22.66 -4.24
CA PRO A 377 3.78 23.85 -3.47
C PRO A 377 2.64 24.67 -4.10
N ASP A 378 2.47 24.58 -5.42
CA ASP A 378 1.36 25.21 -6.16
C ASP A 378 0.12 24.32 -6.31
N GLY A 379 0.17 23.08 -5.79
CA GLY A 379 -0.91 22.11 -5.83
C GLY A 379 -1.16 21.47 -7.19
N LYS A 380 -0.27 21.62 -8.18
CA LYS A 380 -0.52 21.19 -9.57
C LYS A 380 0.33 20.01 -10.00
N TYR A 381 -0.29 19.05 -10.68
CA TYR A 381 0.45 18.07 -11.48
C TYR A 381 1.07 18.73 -12.72
N ARG A 382 2.18 18.18 -13.19
CA ARG A 382 2.90 18.68 -14.37
C ARG A 382 2.52 17.87 -15.59
N TYR A 383 2.24 18.57 -16.69
CA TYR A 383 1.87 17.97 -17.97
C TYR A 383 2.44 18.79 -19.12
N ALA A 384 2.96 18.10 -20.13
CA ALA A 384 3.34 18.74 -21.39
C ALA A 384 3.17 17.76 -22.55
N LYS A 385 2.57 18.23 -23.65
CA LYS A 385 2.62 17.51 -24.94
C LYS A 385 4.06 17.36 -25.41
N ARG A 386 4.35 16.22 -26.01
CA ARG A 386 5.64 15.90 -26.60
C ARG A 386 5.40 15.43 -28.04
N THR A 387 6.38 15.68 -28.90
CA THR A 387 6.40 15.06 -30.23
C THR A 387 7.07 13.71 -30.09
N PRO A 388 6.37 12.60 -30.37
CA PRO A 388 6.99 11.27 -30.34
C PRO A 388 8.23 11.21 -31.24
N THR A 389 9.30 10.61 -30.74
CA THR A 389 10.53 10.30 -31.48
C THR A 389 10.76 8.78 -31.47
N GLU A 390 11.77 8.31 -32.23
CA GLU A 390 12.19 6.90 -32.17
C GLU A 390 12.77 6.53 -30.79
N GLU A 391 13.43 7.48 -30.12
CA GLU A 391 14.01 7.30 -28.78
C GLU A 391 12.95 7.42 -27.67
N ASP A 392 11.90 8.22 -27.88
CA ASP A 392 10.81 8.44 -26.94
C ASP A 392 9.45 8.50 -27.67
N PRO A 393 8.70 7.38 -27.74
CA PRO A 393 7.44 7.33 -28.47
C PRO A 393 6.28 8.04 -27.74
N ARG A 394 6.52 8.68 -26.59
CA ARG A 394 5.46 9.29 -25.78
C ARG A 394 4.97 10.60 -26.42
N ALA A 395 3.65 10.74 -26.52
CA ALA A 395 2.99 11.95 -27.02
C ALA A 395 2.83 13.05 -25.95
N PHE A 396 3.10 12.74 -24.69
CA PHE A 396 3.09 13.68 -23.57
C PHE A 396 3.91 13.14 -22.40
N ILE A 397 4.17 14.01 -21.44
CA ILE A 397 4.67 13.64 -20.11
C ILE A 397 3.65 14.11 -19.06
N LEU A 398 3.43 13.29 -18.03
CA LEU A 398 2.58 13.57 -16.88
C LEU A 398 3.31 13.12 -15.61
N TYR A 399 3.47 14.02 -14.64
CA TYR A 399 4.23 13.71 -13.42
C TYR A 399 3.84 14.54 -12.20
N SER A 400 4.27 14.07 -11.04
CA SER A 400 4.34 14.80 -9.78
C SER A 400 5.80 15.15 -9.48
N VAL A 401 6.01 16.29 -8.80
CA VAL A 401 7.35 16.78 -8.42
C VAL A 401 8.05 15.92 -7.35
N GLY A 402 7.40 14.89 -6.82
CA GLY A 402 8.06 13.93 -5.93
C GLY A 402 8.31 14.41 -4.50
N GLY A 403 8.90 13.53 -3.69
CA GLY A 403 9.10 13.69 -2.26
C GLY A 403 10.19 14.69 -1.87
N ASP A 404 10.95 15.21 -2.84
CA ASP A 404 11.95 16.26 -2.64
C ASP A 404 11.33 17.67 -2.77
N PHE A 405 10.12 17.75 -3.35
CA PHE A 405 9.31 18.94 -3.56
C PHE A 405 9.89 19.92 -4.61
N THR A 406 10.72 19.43 -5.52
CA THR A 406 11.37 20.20 -6.58
C THR A 406 10.90 19.72 -7.95
N ASP A 407 10.62 20.63 -8.88
CA ASP A 407 10.30 20.25 -10.25
C ASP A 407 11.61 20.01 -11.02
N ASP A 408 11.92 18.74 -11.28
CA ASP A 408 13.12 18.33 -12.02
C ASP A 408 12.85 18.15 -13.53
N GLY A 409 11.73 18.70 -14.03
CA GLY A 409 11.41 18.74 -15.45
C GLY A 409 10.97 17.40 -16.04
N GLY A 410 10.55 16.47 -15.19
CA GLY A 410 10.16 15.10 -15.51
C GLY A 410 11.34 14.13 -15.52
N LEU A 411 12.42 14.39 -14.79
CA LEU A 411 13.53 13.46 -14.61
C LEU A 411 13.08 12.32 -13.68
N PHE A 412 13.27 11.06 -14.06
CA PHE A 412 12.76 9.93 -13.27
C PHE A 412 13.75 8.75 -13.23
N SER A 413 13.58 7.88 -12.23
CA SER A 413 14.24 6.58 -12.11
C SER A 413 13.25 5.42 -12.25
N ASP A 414 13.75 4.30 -12.76
CA ASP A 414 12.97 3.07 -12.96
C ASP A 414 12.39 2.45 -11.67
N ASN A 415 12.96 2.78 -10.52
CA ASN A 415 12.57 2.24 -9.21
C ASN A 415 11.26 2.85 -8.65
N ARG A 416 10.63 3.82 -9.35
CA ARG A 416 9.35 4.46 -8.99
C ARG A 416 9.29 4.97 -7.54
N SER A 417 10.44 5.27 -6.94
CA SER A 417 10.55 5.64 -5.52
C SER A 417 10.48 7.15 -5.25
N ALA A 418 10.38 7.96 -6.31
CA ALA A 418 10.37 9.42 -6.27
C ALA A 418 9.37 10.02 -5.26
N LEU A 419 8.20 9.42 -5.06
CA LEU A 419 7.20 9.92 -4.09
C LEU A 419 7.57 9.65 -2.62
N THR A 420 8.49 8.73 -2.37
CA THR A 420 8.88 8.28 -1.01
C THR A 420 10.30 8.68 -0.61
N GLN A 421 11.13 9.11 -1.56
CA GLN A 421 12.52 9.49 -1.32
C GLN A 421 12.67 11.00 -1.47
N SER A 422 13.02 11.67 -0.38
CA SER A 422 13.17 13.13 -0.35
C SER A 422 14.54 13.66 -0.77
N GLU A 423 15.53 12.78 -0.93
CA GLU A 423 16.94 13.17 -1.19
C GLU A 423 17.39 12.91 -2.63
N SER A 424 16.55 12.27 -3.46
CA SER A 424 16.86 12.00 -4.86
C SER A 424 16.18 13.05 -5.74
N PRO A 425 16.89 13.76 -6.63
CA PRO A 425 16.30 14.73 -7.55
C PRO A 425 15.59 13.98 -8.69
N MET A 426 14.40 13.46 -8.37
CA MET A 426 13.60 12.64 -9.27
C MET A 426 12.12 12.93 -9.09
N ASP A 427 11.46 13.21 -10.20
CA ASP A 427 10.01 13.29 -10.35
C ASP A 427 9.37 11.90 -10.48
N PHE A 428 8.08 11.81 -10.16
CA PHE A 428 7.30 10.61 -10.39
C PHE A 428 6.52 10.69 -11.71
N VAL A 429 7.05 10.05 -12.76
CA VAL A 429 6.47 10.01 -14.10
C VAL A 429 5.59 8.78 -14.29
N VAL A 430 4.33 8.96 -14.71
CA VAL A 430 3.37 7.84 -14.90
C VAL A 430 3.42 7.16 -16.26
N THR A 431 4.21 7.69 -17.18
CA THR A 431 4.50 7.03 -18.46
C THR A 431 6.01 7.06 -18.67
N PRO A 432 6.81 6.31 -17.90
CA PRO A 432 8.24 6.19 -18.20
C PRO A 432 8.39 5.55 -19.61
N PRO A 433 9.45 5.89 -20.37
CA PRO A 433 9.76 5.19 -21.61
C PRO A 433 9.94 3.71 -21.28
N ILE A 434 9.44 2.84 -22.16
CA ILE A 434 9.71 1.41 -22.04
C ILE A 434 11.21 1.25 -22.30
N PRO A 435 12.00 0.69 -21.37
CA PRO A 435 13.41 0.45 -21.62
C PRO A 435 13.52 -0.45 -22.85
N THR A 436 14.10 0.07 -23.93
CA THR A 436 14.67 -0.79 -24.96
C THR A 436 15.79 -1.56 -24.27
N GLY A 437 15.87 -2.87 -24.47
CA GLY A 437 16.72 -3.79 -23.70
C GLY A 437 18.24 -3.58 -23.80
N ASP A 438 18.70 -2.39 -24.20
CA ASP A 438 20.09 -2.04 -24.51
C ASP A 438 20.62 -0.88 -23.65
N SER A 439 20.04 -0.58 -22.48
CA SER A 439 20.79 0.21 -21.49
C SER A 439 21.85 -0.68 -20.83
N GLU A 440 22.99 -0.80 -21.53
CA GLU A 440 24.25 -1.14 -20.90
C GLU A 440 24.37 -0.32 -19.61
N LYS A 441 24.43 -1.03 -18.48
CA LYS A 441 24.80 -0.43 -17.21
C LYS A 441 26.25 0.02 -17.35
N ASP A 442 26.44 1.28 -17.74
CA ASP A 442 27.72 1.94 -17.52
C ASP A 442 27.96 2.04 -15.99
N GLU A 443 29.20 1.74 -15.64
CA GLU A 443 29.76 1.29 -14.35
C GLU A 443 29.53 2.19 -13.13
#